data_AF-A0A850AL04-F1
#
_entry.id   AF-A0A850AL04-F1
#
_cell.length_a   1.000
_cell.length_b   1.000
_cell.length_c   1.000
_cell.angle_alpha   90.00
_cell.angle_beta   90.00
_cell.angle_gamma   90.00
#
_symmetry.space_group_name_H-M   'P 1'
#
loop_
_entity.id
_entity.type
_entity.pdbx_description
1 polymer ?
#
loop_
_entity_poly.entity_id
_entity_poly.type
_entity_poly.pdbx_seq_one_letter_code
_entity_poly.pdbx_strand_id
1 'polypeptide(L)'
;MKLMNKVLRFALLPLFVIMMMGCAGSKSGQVSESEQVTPAQQNEYSEIEQLLGISPADRQTASPEQGQDDLLSLLQANEGDQTAVSKEPAQADKVSQLEQEVTQLNRRLEEKDKTISLLKAQVMAMEEKKPAGTYVLAGGAEISDQDYELNYQQGYDLIRNRQYRDAIRVFESLLAANTKHSLSDNAQYWIGECYYALGDYRAAVVAFEKVFTFANSNKNDYAQYKLGLCYYRLNDMKRAKEEFQSLVDNYKNPDLISKAEEYLAKL
;
A
#
# COMPACT_ATOMS: atom_id res chain seq x y z
N MET A 1 11.09 76.76 8.14
CA MET A 1 10.49 75.59 8.83
C MET A 1 11.54 74.49 8.85
N LYS A 2 12.07 73.94 9.96
CA LYS A 2 11.73 73.99 11.40
C LYS A 2 10.26 73.69 11.71
N LEU A 3 9.98 72.47 12.17
CA LEU A 3 9.52 72.08 13.53
C LEU A 3 9.65 70.54 13.62
N MET A 4 10.51 69.97 14.48
CA MET A 4 10.29 69.62 15.91
C MET A 4 9.65 68.22 16.10
N ASN A 5 10.41 67.23 16.61
CA ASN A 5 10.57 66.85 18.04
C ASN A 5 9.39 65.99 18.56
N LYS A 6 9.54 64.94 19.39
CA LYS A 6 10.60 64.39 20.29
C LYS A 6 10.38 62.85 20.40
N VAL A 7 11.36 61.95 20.61
CA VAL A 7 12.15 61.65 21.85
C VAL A 7 11.19 61.22 23.00
N LEU A 8 11.31 60.08 23.72
CA LEU A 8 12.47 59.49 24.41
C LEU A 8 12.24 58.01 24.86
N ARG A 9 13.30 57.20 24.76
CA ARG A 9 13.82 56.01 25.50
C ARG A 9 13.16 55.47 26.81
N PHE A 10 13.67 54.28 27.19
CA PHE A 10 13.77 53.63 28.53
C PHE A 10 12.51 52.85 29.02
N ALA A 11 12.59 51.71 29.74
CA ALA A 11 13.73 50.84 30.15
C ALA A 11 13.24 49.46 30.68
N LEU A 12 14.19 48.62 31.11
CA LEU A 12 14.10 47.60 32.18
C LEU A 12 13.34 46.28 31.92
N LEU A 13 14.15 45.24 31.68
CA LEU A 13 13.95 43.90 32.26
C LEU A 13 13.84 43.98 33.80
N PRO A 14 13.14 43.02 34.42
CA PRO A 14 13.85 42.23 35.42
C PRO A 14 13.76 40.72 35.19
N LEU A 15 14.86 40.07 35.58
CA LEU A 15 14.97 38.65 35.87
C LEU A 15 13.84 38.18 36.81
N PHE A 16 13.24 37.02 36.56
CA PHE A 16 12.64 36.24 37.65
C PHE A 16 12.94 34.75 37.47
N VAL A 17 14.00 34.31 38.16
CA VAL A 17 14.34 32.89 38.31
C VAL A 17 13.48 32.34 39.45
N ILE A 18 12.58 31.40 39.15
CA ILE A 18 12.02 30.50 40.14
C ILE A 18 12.47 29.08 39.79
N MET A 19 13.56 28.67 40.42
CA MET A 19 13.90 27.26 40.57
C MET A 19 13.18 26.76 41.83
N MET A 20 12.16 25.92 41.66
CA MET A 20 11.57 25.14 42.75
C MET A 20 11.60 23.67 42.37
N MET A 21 12.08 22.86 43.31
CA MET A 21 12.56 21.50 43.06
C MET A 21 11.77 20.51 43.93
N GLY A 22 11.23 19.46 43.31
CA GLY A 22 10.58 18.33 43.99
C GLY A 22 9.07 18.45 44.22
N CYS A 23 8.30 17.36 44.32
CA CYS A 23 8.64 15.94 44.14
C CYS A 23 7.39 15.11 43.80
N ALA A 24 7.60 14.03 43.03
CA ALA A 24 6.86 12.75 42.98
C ALA A 24 5.31 12.71 43.10
N GLY A 25 4.63 12.19 42.07
CA GLY A 25 3.23 11.74 42.19
C GLY A 25 2.56 11.20 40.91
N SER A 26 2.51 9.86 40.78
CA SER A 26 1.56 9.06 39.96
C SER A 26 1.31 9.35 38.46
N LYS A 27 1.56 8.29 37.67
CA LYS A 27 1.13 8.03 36.28
C LYS A 27 -0.27 8.55 35.91
N SER A 28 -0.41 9.17 34.72
CA SER A 28 -1.13 8.58 33.56
C SER A 28 -1.25 9.56 32.38
N GLY A 29 -1.13 9.04 31.15
CA GLY A 29 -1.54 9.76 29.93
C GLY A 29 -0.60 10.86 29.41
N GLN A 30 0.56 10.50 28.86
CA GLN A 30 1.21 11.39 27.90
C GLN A 30 0.34 11.44 26.63
N VAL A 31 -0.11 12.63 26.27
CA VAL A 31 -0.60 12.91 24.91
C VAL A 31 0.61 12.77 23.98
N SER A 32 0.50 11.87 23.00
CA SER A 32 1.55 11.63 22.02
C SER A 32 1.82 12.89 21.19
N GLU A 33 3.07 13.30 21.19
CA GLU A 33 3.62 14.36 20.35
C GLU A 33 3.33 14.05 18.87
N SER A 34 2.77 15.02 18.14
CA SER A 34 2.40 14.82 16.74
C SER A 34 3.65 14.78 15.86
N GLU A 35 4.13 13.57 15.58
CA GLU A 35 5.29 13.33 14.74
C GLU A 35 5.04 13.92 13.34
N GLN A 36 5.84 14.92 12.97
CA GLN A 36 5.61 15.66 11.71
C GLN A 36 5.96 14.78 10.51
N VAL A 37 4.97 14.54 9.65
CA VAL A 37 5.14 13.83 8.38
C VAL A 37 6.18 14.57 7.53
N THR A 38 7.26 13.89 7.16
CA THR A 38 8.31 14.47 6.32
C THR A 38 7.78 14.76 4.90
N PRO A 39 8.34 15.75 4.16
CA PRO A 39 7.91 16.03 2.79
C PRO A 39 7.95 14.79 1.87
N ALA A 40 8.94 13.92 2.07
CA ALA A 40 9.06 12.66 1.32
C ALA A 40 7.88 11.69 1.58
N GLN A 41 7.32 11.65 2.79
CA GLN A 41 6.16 10.81 3.14
C GLN A 41 4.84 11.41 2.63
N GLN A 42 4.76 12.73 2.43
CA GLN A 42 3.58 13.38 1.84
C GLN A 42 3.40 13.07 0.35
N ASN A 43 4.49 12.73 -0.35
CA ASN A 43 4.45 12.34 -1.76
C ASN A 43 4.24 10.84 -2.00
N GLU A 44 3.95 10.07 -0.94
CA GLU A 44 3.57 8.66 -1.03
C GLU A 44 2.04 8.43 -1.07
N TYR A 45 1.23 9.47 -0.86
CA TYR A 45 -0.21 9.33 -0.71
C TYR A 45 -0.89 8.82 -1.97
N SER A 46 -1.66 7.74 -1.83
CA SER A 46 -2.60 7.31 -2.86
C SER A 46 -3.74 8.34 -3.05
N GLU A 47 -4.43 8.32 -4.20
CA GLU A 47 -5.61 9.16 -4.41
C GLU A 47 -6.73 8.74 -3.43
N ILE A 48 -6.75 7.45 -3.07
CA ILE A 48 -7.52 6.89 -1.94
C ILE A 48 -7.13 7.53 -0.59
N GLU A 49 -5.84 7.63 -0.26
CA GLU A 49 -5.39 8.23 1.00
C GLU A 49 -5.69 9.74 1.07
N GLN A 50 -5.63 10.46 -0.05
CA GLN A 50 -6.05 11.85 -0.17
C GLN A 50 -7.57 12.02 -0.02
N LEU A 51 -8.37 11.13 -0.63
CA LEU A 51 -9.84 11.10 -0.50
C LEU A 51 -10.29 10.85 0.95
N LEU A 52 -9.48 10.14 1.74
CA LEU A 52 -9.81 9.70 3.10
C LEU A 52 -9.11 10.48 4.22
N GLY A 53 -8.13 11.34 3.90
CA GLY A 53 -7.43 12.17 4.89
C GLY A 53 -6.56 11.37 5.88
N ILE A 54 -5.96 10.27 5.43
CA ILE A 54 -5.21 9.32 6.28
C ILE A 54 -3.69 9.59 6.16
N SER A 55 -2.94 9.47 7.26
CA SER A 55 -1.47 9.57 7.30
C SER A 55 -0.79 8.20 7.06
N PRO A 56 0.43 8.11 6.49
CA PRO A 56 1.10 6.84 6.22
C PRO A 56 1.47 6.06 7.50
N ALA A 57 1.48 6.73 8.66
CA ALA A 57 1.78 6.16 9.97
C ALA A 57 0.82 5.04 10.40
N ASP A 58 -0.38 4.95 9.82
CA ASP A 58 -1.34 3.87 10.09
C ASP A 58 -0.95 2.54 9.41
N ARG A 59 0.05 2.52 8.51
CA ARG A 59 0.60 1.29 7.92
C ARG A 59 1.48 0.57 8.95
N GLN A 60 0.86 -0.27 9.77
CA GLN A 60 1.59 -1.19 10.65
C GLN A 60 2.58 -2.05 9.84
N THR A 61 3.78 -2.19 10.39
CA THR A 61 5.01 -2.54 9.68
C THR A 61 5.06 -3.98 9.17
N ALA A 62 5.48 -4.13 7.91
CA ALA A 62 6.09 -5.35 7.39
C ALA A 62 7.34 -4.97 6.57
N SER A 63 8.41 -4.56 7.26
CA SER A 63 9.68 -4.19 6.63
C SER A 63 10.44 -5.43 6.13
N PRO A 64 10.92 -5.49 4.87
CA PRO A 64 11.65 -6.66 4.36
C PRO A 64 13.10 -6.81 4.87
N GLU A 65 13.65 -5.81 5.58
CA GLU A 65 15.10 -5.61 5.71
C GLU A 65 15.83 -6.60 6.64
N GLN A 66 15.13 -7.41 7.44
CA GLN A 66 15.78 -8.38 8.34
C GLN A 66 16.22 -9.69 7.65
N GLY A 67 15.87 -9.92 6.38
CA GLY A 67 16.14 -11.19 5.69
C GLY A 67 17.43 -11.26 4.87
N GLN A 68 18.09 -10.13 4.58
CA GLN A 68 19.22 -10.10 3.63
C GLN A 68 20.60 -10.18 4.30
N ASP A 69 20.79 -9.56 5.47
CA ASP A 69 22.04 -9.66 6.22
C ASP A 69 22.29 -11.08 6.77
N ASP A 70 21.21 -11.78 7.14
CA ASP A 70 21.27 -13.16 7.62
C ASP A 70 21.79 -14.12 6.53
N LEU A 71 21.36 -13.96 5.27
CA LEU A 71 21.84 -14.80 4.16
C LEU A 71 23.34 -14.62 3.88
N LEU A 72 23.87 -13.40 4.02
CA LEU A 72 25.28 -13.13 3.77
C LEU A 72 26.18 -13.72 4.89
N SER A 73 25.69 -13.71 6.13
CA SER A 73 26.36 -14.36 7.26
C SER A 73 26.35 -15.89 7.16
N LEU A 74 25.22 -16.47 6.72
CA LEU A 74 25.05 -17.92 6.57
C LEU A 74 25.87 -18.50 5.41
N LEU A 75 26.12 -17.73 4.34
CA LEU A 75 27.02 -18.13 3.26
C LEU A 75 28.48 -18.14 3.70
N GLN A 76 28.94 -17.12 4.44
CA GLN A 76 30.32 -17.07 4.95
C GLN A 76 30.60 -18.14 6.02
N ALA A 77 29.60 -18.59 6.75
CA ALA A 77 29.74 -19.67 7.74
C ALA A 77 29.98 -21.06 7.11
N ASN A 78 29.61 -21.29 5.85
CA ASN A 78 29.65 -22.62 5.22
C ASN A 78 30.94 -22.92 4.41
N GLU A 79 31.79 -21.93 4.14
CA GLU A 79 33.05 -22.14 3.41
C GLU A 79 34.24 -22.51 4.35
N GLY A 80 34.00 -22.57 5.67
CA GLY A 80 35.05 -22.59 6.69
C GLY A 80 35.51 -23.93 7.25
N ASP A 81 34.82 -25.06 7.04
CA ASP A 81 35.21 -26.34 7.65
C ASP A 81 34.88 -27.58 6.78
N GLN A 82 35.89 -28.08 6.06
CA GLN A 82 35.87 -29.39 5.40
C GLN A 82 36.62 -30.48 6.21
N THR A 83 36.82 -30.28 7.52
CA THR A 83 37.75 -31.07 8.34
C THR A 83 37.14 -31.70 9.60
N ALA A 84 35.86 -32.08 9.55
CA ALA A 84 35.15 -32.69 10.70
C ALA A 84 34.34 -33.98 10.39
N VAL A 85 34.78 -34.81 9.44
CA VAL A 85 34.18 -36.15 9.22
C VAL A 85 34.65 -37.14 10.30
N SER A 86 34.11 -37.04 11.52
CA SER A 86 34.15 -38.12 12.56
C SER A 86 33.36 -37.75 13.84
N LYS A 87 32.10 -37.33 13.66
CA LYS A 87 31.12 -37.05 14.73
C LYS A 87 29.69 -37.29 14.23
N GLU A 88 28.68 -37.58 15.05
CA GLU A 88 28.51 -38.16 16.41
C GLU A 88 27.06 -38.70 16.46
N PRO A 89 26.67 -39.69 17.30
CA PRO A 89 25.31 -40.27 17.27
C PRO A 89 24.16 -39.25 17.45
N ALA A 90 24.43 -38.11 18.09
CA ALA A 90 23.49 -36.99 18.24
C ALA A 90 22.96 -36.42 16.91
N GLN A 91 23.68 -36.60 15.79
CA GLN A 91 23.21 -36.18 14.47
C GLN A 91 22.02 -37.04 14.00
N ALA A 92 22.02 -38.35 14.31
CA ALA A 92 20.98 -39.28 13.90
C ALA A 92 19.66 -39.04 14.66
N ASP A 93 19.74 -38.77 15.96
CA ASP A 93 18.57 -38.41 16.77
C ASP A 93 17.90 -37.13 16.24
N LYS A 94 18.70 -36.13 15.83
CA LYS A 94 18.18 -34.89 15.23
C LYS A 94 17.54 -35.12 13.87
N VAL A 95 18.10 -35.99 13.03
CA VAL A 95 17.47 -36.40 11.76
C VAL A 95 16.13 -37.10 12.02
N SER A 96 16.07 -38.04 12.97
CA SER A 96 14.81 -38.73 13.30
C SER A 96 13.74 -37.79 13.85
N GLN A 97 14.12 -36.78 14.65
CA GLN A 97 13.20 -35.73 15.12
C GLN A 97 12.66 -34.88 13.95
N LEU A 98 13.51 -34.50 12.99
CA LEU A 98 13.11 -33.75 11.81
C LEU A 98 12.20 -34.57 10.88
N GLU A 99 12.45 -35.87 10.71
CA GLU A 99 11.57 -36.78 9.94
C GLU A 99 10.19 -36.91 10.59
N GLN A 100 10.13 -36.97 11.93
CA GLN A 100 8.86 -36.96 12.67
C GLN A 100 8.14 -35.62 12.52
N GLU A 101 8.85 -34.48 12.57
CA GLU A 101 8.27 -33.15 12.39
C GLU A 101 7.72 -32.96 10.97
N VAL A 102 8.47 -33.34 9.93
CA VAL A 102 8.00 -33.35 8.53
C VAL A 102 6.74 -34.21 8.36
N THR A 103 6.71 -35.38 8.99
CA THR A 103 5.53 -36.26 8.98
C THR A 103 4.31 -35.60 9.63
N GLN A 104 4.49 -34.91 10.77
CA GLN A 104 3.42 -34.17 11.43
C GLN A 104 2.96 -32.95 10.62
N LEU A 105 3.89 -32.23 9.97
CA LEU A 105 3.58 -31.09 9.11
C LEU A 105 2.77 -31.50 7.89
N ASN A 106 3.15 -32.59 7.21
CA ASN A 106 2.40 -33.13 6.07
C ASN A 106 0.98 -33.52 6.46
N ARG A 107 0.79 -34.18 7.61
CA ARG A 107 -0.55 -34.48 8.15
C ARG A 107 -1.36 -33.21 8.42
N ARG A 108 -0.75 -32.18 9.01
CA ARG A 108 -1.41 -30.88 9.27
C ARG A 108 -1.75 -30.13 7.98
N LEU A 109 -0.99 -30.32 6.90
CA LEU A 109 -1.32 -29.80 5.57
C LEU A 109 -2.57 -30.50 5.01
N GLU A 110 -2.61 -31.84 5.03
CA GLU A 110 -3.81 -32.58 4.60
C GLU A 110 -5.07 -32.21 5.39
N GLU A 111 -4.95 -32.02 6.72
CA GLU A 111 -6.05 -31.59 7.59
C GLU A 111 -6.53 -30.16 7.23
N LYS A 112 -5.60 -29.26 6.87
CA LYS A 112 -5.92 -27.92 6.35
C LYS A 112 -6.56 -27.99 4.97
N ASP A 113 -6.08 -28.82 4.05
CA ASP A 113 -6.66 -28.93 2.70
C ASP A 113 -8.09 -29.48 2.73
N LYS A 114 -8.36 -30.47 3.60
CA LYS A 114 -9.72 -30.95 3.90
C LYS A 114 -10.59 -29.83 4.46
N THR A 115 -10.04 -29.03 5.37
CA THR A 115 -10.73 -27.86 5.96
C THR A 115 -11.04 -26.79 4.91
N ILE A 116 -10.08 -26.45 4.04
CA ILE A 116 -10.25 -25.49 2.93
C ILE A 116 -11.30 -26.00 1.94
N SER A 117 -11.28 -27.29 1.59
CA SER A 117 -12.30 -27.92 0.73
C SER A 117 -13.70 -27.81 1.32
N LEU A 118 -13.85 -28.10 2.63
CA LEU A 118 -15.12 -27.98 3.36
C LEU A 118 -15.59 -26.53 3.47
N LEU A 119 -14.71 -25.59 3.82
CA LEU A 119 -15.05 -24.15 3.85
C LEU A 119 -15.41 -23.64 2.45
N LYS A 120 -14.73 -24.07 1.38
CA LYS A 120 -15.09 -23.73 0.01
C LYS A 120 -16.47 -24.24 -0.35
N ALA A 121 -16.82 -25.48 0.01
CA ALA A 121 -18.16 -26.04 -0.16
C ALA A 121 -19.22 -25.26 0.65
N GLN A 122 -18.90 -24.87 1.89
CA GLN A 122 -19.79 -24.06 2.72
C GLN A 122 -19.98 -22.63 2.20
N VAL A 123 -18.93 -22.00 1.67
CA VAL A 123 -19.01 -20.67 1.03
C VAL A 123 -19.88 -20.74 -0.22
N MET A 124 -19.66 -21.69 -1.12
CA MET A 124 -20.51 -21.90 -2.30
C MET A 124 -21.98 -22.13 -1.91
N ALA A 125 -22.25 -22.94 -0.88
CA ALA A 125 -23.61 -23.17 -0.37
C ALA A 125 -24.22 -21.97 0.40
N MET A 126 -23.39 -21.02 0.85
CA MET A 126 -23.83 -19.78 1.52
C MET A 126 -24.10 -18.67 0.51
N GLU A 127 -23.36 -18.65 -0.60
CA GLU A 127 -23.58 -17.77 -1.76
C GLU A 127 -24.94 -18.04 -2.42
N GLU A 128 -25.41 -19.30 -2.48
CA GLU A 128 -26.75 -19.66 -2.97
C GLU A 128 -27.93 -19.17 -2.09
N LYS A 129 -27.68 -18.71 -0.86
CA LYS A 129 -28.74 -18.36 0.11
C LYS A 129 -28.76 -16.91 0.58
N LYS A 130 -27.85 -16.07 0.11
CA LYS A 130 -27.98 -14.62 0.27
C LYS A 130 -29.04 -14.14 -0.74
N PRO A 131 -30.01 -13.28 -0.38
CA PRO A 131 -30.76 -12.58 -1.41
C PRO A 131 -29.75 -11.80 -2.24
N ALA A 132 -29.61 -12.15 -3.51
CA ALA A 132 -28.74 -11.42 -4.41
C ALA A 132 -29.23 -9.97 -4.44
N GLY A 133 -28.42 -9.05 -3.90
CA GLY A 133 -28.42 -7.68 -4.42
C GLY A 133 -28.22 -7.83 -5.91
N THR A 134 -29.18 -7.33 -6.69
CA THR A 134 -29.46 -7.83 -8.05
C THR A 134 -28.30 -7.60 -9.00
N TYR A 135 -27.40 -8.58 -9.08
CA TYR A 135 -26.46 -8.74 -10.19
C TYR A 135 -27.27 -9.13 -11.42
N VAL A 136 -27.68 -8.14 -12.20
CA VAL A 136 -28.44 -8.33 -13.45
C VAL A 136 -27.51 -8.87 -14.54
N LEU A 137 -27.14 -10.15 -14.42
CA LEU A 137 -26.54 -10.90 -15.52
C LEU A 137 -27.62 -11.69 -16.26
N ALA A 138 -28.46 -10.94 -16.99
CA ALA A 138 -29.50 -11.47 -17.86
C ALA A 138 -29.30 -11.01 -19.30
N GLY A 139 -28.44 -11.73 -20.04
CA GLY A 139 -28.46 -11.81 -21.50
C GLY A 139 -28.20 -10.53 -22.31
N GLY A 140 -26.92 -10.24 -22.57
CA GLY A 140 -26.49 -9.52 -23.79
C GLY A 140 -26.89 -8.04 -23.94
N ALA A 141 -27.59 -7.45 -22.98
CA ALA A 141 -27.78 -6.01 -22.89
C ALA A 141 -26.56 -5.37 -22.19
N GLU A 142 -25.98 -4.34 -22.80
CA GLU A 142 -25.07 -3.44 -22.09
C GLU A 142 -25.84 -2.81 -20.91
N ILE A 143 -25.20 -2.71 -19.74
CA ILE A 143 -25.82 -2.07 -18.57
C ILE A 143 -26.09 -0.59 -18.87
N SER A 144 -27.19 -0.05 -18.34
CA SER A 144 -27.51 1.36 -18.58
C SER A 144 -26.47 2.28 -17.94
N ASP A 145 -26.23 3.45 -18.53
CA ASP A 145 -25.29 4.45 -17.96
C ASP A 145 -25.63 4.79 -16.50
N GLN A 146 -26.92 4.81 -16.15
CA GLN A 146 -27.38 5.03 -14.77
C GLN A 146 -27.00 3.86 -13.83
N ASP A 147 -27.13 2.62 -14.29
CA ASP A 147 -26.70 1.45 -13.51
C ASP A 147 -25.17 1.37 -13.42
N TYR A 148 -24.45 1.80 -14.46
CA TYR A 148 -22.99 1.91 -14.45
C TYR A 148 -22.54 2.90 -13.37
N GLU A 149 -23.10 4.11 -13.39
CA GLU A 149 -22.80 5.15 -12.40
C GLU A 149 -23.13 4.69 -10.97
N LEU A 150 -24.30 4.06 -10.75
CA LEU A 150 -24.70 3.57 -9.43
C LEU A 150 -23.72 2.52 -8.87
N ASN A 151 -23.34 1.54 -9.70
CA ASN A 151 -22.35 0.53 -9.31
C ASN A 151 -20.94 1.15 -9.14
N TYR A 152 -20.60 2.17 -9.92
CA TYR A 152 -19.33 2.88 -9.81
C TYR A 152 -19.23 3.62 -8.46
N GLN A 153 -20.29 4.32 -8.04
CA GLN A 153 -20.38 4.94 -6.71
C GLN A 153 -20.33 3.89 -5.58
N GLN A 154 -20.96 2.72 -5.76
CA GLN A 154 -20.80 1.61 -4.80
C GLN A 154 -19.33 1.15 -4.68
N GLY A 155 -18.58 1.11 -5.79
CA GLY A 155 -17.14 0.85 -5.79
C GLY A 155 -16.35 1.87 -4.96
N TYR A 156 -16.69 3.15 -5.05
CA TYR A 156 -16.11 4.21 -4.21
C TYR A 156 -16.46 4.05 -2.73
N ASP A 157 -17.70 3.74 -2.39
CA ASP A 157 -18.08 3.53 -0.98
C ASP A 157 -17.35 2.31 -0.38
N LEU A 158 -17.09 1.27 -1.17
CA LEU A 158 -16.23 0.15 -0.75
C LEU A 158 -14.77 0.61 -0.54
N ILE A 159 -14.21 1.45 -1.42
CA ILE A 159 -12.89 2.08 -1.21
C ILE A 159 -12.88 2.88 0.10
N ARG A 160 -13.90 3.70 0.35
CA ARG A 160 -14.01 4.54 1.56
C ARG A 160 -14.08 3.72 2.84
N ASN A 161 -14.73 2.55 2.77
CA ASN A 161 -14.79 1.56 3.86
C ASN A 161 -13.55 0.64 3.90
N ARG A 162 -12.50 0.92 3.11
CA ARG A 162 -11.25 0.14 2.97
C ARG A 162 -11.47 -1.32 2.49
N GLN A 163 -12.63 -1.60 1.88
CA GLN A 163 -12.99 -2.91 1.32
C GLN A 163 -12.42 -3.08 -0.10
N TYR A 164 -11.11 -2.88 -0.26
CA TYR A 164 -10.45 -2.80 -1.58
C TYR A 164 -10.68 -4.03 -2.46
N ARG A 165 -10.69 -5.25 -1.88
CA ARG A 165 -10.99 -6.49 -2.62
C ARG A 165 -12.43 -6.54 -3.13
N ASP A 166 -13.37 -5.92 -2.45
CA ASP A 166 -14.77 -5.87 -2.86
C ASP A 166 -14.96 -4.79 -3.94
N ALA A 167 -14.31 -3.64 -3.77
CA ALA A 167 -14.26 -2.57 -4.77
C ALA A 167 -13.68 -3.08 -6.11
N ILE A 168 -12.57 -3.83 -6.09
CA ILE A 168 -11.98 -4.46 -7.28
C ILE A 168 -13.04 -5.28 -8.03
N ARG A 169 -13.78 -6.16 -7.34
CA ARG A 169 -14.81 -7.01 -8.00
C ARG A 169 -15.96 -6.19 -8.60
N VAL A 170 -16.32 -5.06 -7.99
CA VAL A 170 -17.33 -4.13 -8.54
C VAL A 170 -16.81 -3.47 -9.83
N PHE A 171 -15.60 -2.91 -9.80
CA PHE A 171 -15.02 -2.26 -10.98
C PHE A 171 -14.70 -3.28 -12.11
N GLU A 172 -14.24 -4.49 -11.79
CA GLU A 172 -14.06 -5.57 -12.76
C GLU A 172 -15.39 -5.97 -13.41
N SER A 173 -16.48 -6.03 -12.64
CA SER A 173 -17.83 -6.28 -13.18
C SER A 173 -18.32 -5.16 -14.09
N LEU A 174 -18.03 -3.90 -13.76
CA LEU A 174 -18.35 -2.74 -14.59
C LEU A 174 -17.62 -2.77 -15.94
N LEU A 175 -16.32 -3.06 -15.91
CA LEU A 175 -15.52 -3.20 -17.13
C LEU A 175 -15.99 -4.37 -17.98
N ALA A 176 -16.33 -5.52 -17.36
CA ALA A 176 -16.88 -6.66 -18.09
C ALA A 176 -18.25 -6.38 -18.73
N ALA A 177 -19.06 -5.51 -18.12
CA ALA A 177 -20.38 -5.15 -18.61
C ALA A 177 -20.36 -4.07 -19.71
N ASN A 178 -19.49 -3.07 -19.61
CA ASN A 178 -19.26 -2.08 -20.66
C ASN A 178 -17.84 -1.47 -20.55
N THR A 179 -16.95 -1.87 -21.46
CA THR A 179 -15.57 -1.35 -21.56
C THR A 179 -15.45 0.01 -22.25
N LYS A 180 -16.54 0.55 -22.79
CA LYS A 180 -16.57 1.81 -23.56
C LYS A 180 -17.30 2.94 -22.83
N HIS A 181 -17.78 2.70 -21.62
CA HIS A 181 -18.44 3.71 -20.81
C HIS A 181 -17.45 4.84 -20.46
N SER A 182 -17.97 6.05 -20.25
CA SER A 182 -17.18 7.26 -19.98
C SER A 182 -16.33 7.20 -18.70
N LEU A 183 -16.60 6.23 -17.82
CA LEU A 183 -15.87 5.97 -16.58
C LEU A 183 -15.02 4.68 -16.61
N SER A 184 -14.89 4.00 -17.75
CA SER A 184 -14.15 2.72 -17.80
C SER A 184 -12.65 2.89 -17.55
N ASP A 185 -12.03 3.96 -18.05
CA ASP A 185 -10.64 4.31 -17.75
C ASP A 185 -10.43 4.57 -16.24
N ASN A 186 -11.37 5.27 -15.62
CA ASN A 186 -11.37 5.59 -14.20
C ASN A 186 -11.62 4.32 -13.35
N ALA A 187 -12.56 3.45 -13.74
CA ALA A 187 -12.78 2.15 -13.09
C ALA A 187 -11.52 1.27 -13.15
N GLN A 188 -10.83 1.23 -14.28
CA GLN A 188 -9.55 0.51 -14.40
C GLN A 188 -8.46 1.13 -13.52
N TYR A 189 -8.41 2.46 -13.41
CA TYR A 189 -7.49 3.15 -12.51
C TYR A 189 -7.78 2.82 -11.02
N TRP A 190 -9.05 2.77 -10.61
CA TRP A 190 -9.42 2.40 -9.23
C TRP A 190 -9.09 0.96 -8.86
N ILE A 191 -9.12 0.03 -9.82
CA ILE A 191 -8.60 -1.33 -9.61
C ILE A 191 -7.10 -1.27 -9.27
N GLY A 192 -6.32 -0.46 -9.99
CA GLY A 192 -4.90 -0.22 -9.71
C GLY A 192 -4.67 0.39 -8.33
N GLU A 193 -5.42 1.45 -7.98
CA GLU A 193 -5.34 2.06 -6.64
C GLU A 193 -5.70 1.08 -5.51
N CYS A 194 -6.69 0.21 -5.72
CA CYS A 194 -7.06 -0.81 -4.75
C CYS A 194 -5.95 -1.86 -4.57
N TYR A 195 -5.31 -2.33 -5.65
CA TYR A 195 -4.16 -3.23 -5.54
C TYR A 195 -2.95 -2.55 -4.88
N TYR A 196 -2.70 -1.27 -5.17
CA TYR A 196 -1.65 -0.47 -4.51
C TYR A 196 -1.93 -0.33 -3.00
N ALA A 197 -3.17 -0.02 -2.61
CA ALA A 197 -3.58 0.10 -1.21
C ALA A 197 -3.54 -1.23 -0.45
N LEU A 198 -3.68 -2.37 -1.15
CA LEU A 198 -3.47 -3.72 -0.62
C LEU A 198 -1.98 -4.13 -0.52
N GLY A 199 -1.06 -3.31 -1.03
CA GLY A 199 0.37 -3.64 -1.12
C GLY A 199 0.72 -4.65 -2.22
N ASP A 200 -0.23 -5.06 -3.07
CA ASP A 200 0.04 -5.92 -4.22
C ASP A 200 0.48 -5.07 -5.41
N TYR A 201 1.70 -4.55 -5.31
CA TYR A 201 2.29 -3.68 -6.32
C TYR A 201 2.47 -4.39 -7.67
N ARG A 202 2.50 -5.73 -7.71
CA ARG A 202 2.58 -6.49 -8.97
C ARG A 202 1.23 -6.51 -9.70
N ALA A 203 0.13 -6.76 -8.99
CA ALA A 203 -1.20 -6.63 -9.54
C ALA A 203 -1.53 -5.17 -9.90
N ALA A 204 -1.07 -4.22 -9.08
CA ALA A 204 -1.23 -2.79 -9.33
C ALA A 204 -0.58 -2.35 -10.66
N VAL A 205 0.67 -2.77 -10.95
CA VAL A 205 1.32 -2.53 -12.25
C VAL A 205 0.42 -2.97 -13.41
N VAL A 206 -0.02 -4.23 -13.41
CA VAL A 206 -0.87 -4.78 -14.49
C VAL A 206 -2.21 -4.04 -14.62
N ALA A 207 -2.74 -3.51 -13.52
CA ALA A 207 -3.97 -2.72 -13.53
C ALA A 207 -3.77 -1.28 -14.04
N PHE A 208 -2.65 -0.62 -13.70
CA PHE A 208 -2.32 0.72 -14.21
C PHE A 208 -1.89 0.68 -15.69
N GLU A 209 -1.13 -0.33 -16.12
CA GLU A 209 -0.79 -0.54 -17.55
C GLU A 209 -2.04 -0.62 -18.44
N LYS A 210 -3.13 -1.22 -17.94
CA LYS A 210 -4.40 -1.30 -18.67
C LYS A 210 -5.08 0.04 -18.88
N VAL A 211 -4.80 1.07 -18.07
CA VAL A 211 -5.39 2.43 -18.24
C VAL A 211 -5.01 3.01 -19.61
N PHE A 212 -3.80 2.75 -20.10
CA PHE A 212 -3.34 3.21 -21.41
C PHE A 212 -4.05 2.55 -22.60
N THR A 213 -4.81 1.47 -22.38
CA THR A 213 -5.63 0.85 -23.43
C THR A 213 -6.90 1.64 -23.75
N PHE A 214 -7.28 2.59 -22.88
CA PHE A 214 -8.42 3.48 -23.07
C PHE A 214 -7.98 4.75 -23.82
N ALA A 215 -8.54 4.95 -25.02
CA ALA A 215 -8.17 6.08 -25.87
C ALA A 215 -8.52 7.43 -25.21
N ASN A 216 -7.54 8.33 -25.14
CA ASN A 216 -7.66 9.66 -24.53
C ASN A 216 -8.08 9.66 -23.04
N SER A 217 -7.76 8.59 -22.30
CA SER A 217 -8.00 8.49 -20.85
C SER A 217 -7.48 9.71 -20.08
N ASN A 218 -8.31 10.24 -19.18
CA ASN A 218 -7.94 11.35 -18.29
C ASN A 218 -7.15 10.89 -17.05
N LYS A 219 -6.86 9.59 -16.94
CA LYS A 219 -6.06 8.98 -15.88
C LYS A 219 -4.67 8.53 -16.35
N ASN A 220 -4.25 8.82 -17.59
CA ASN A 220 -2.97 8.36 -18.12
C ASN A 220 -1.74 8.93 -17.35
N ASP A 221 -1.75 10.22 -17.01
CA ASP A 221 -0.69 10.85 -16.18
C ASP A 221 -0.69 10.29 -14.76
N TYR A 222 -1.86 10.13 -14.15
CA TYR A 222 -2.00 9.48 -12.84
C TYR A 222 -1.50 8.03 -12.86
N ALA A 223 -1.86 7.25 -13.88
CA ALA A 223 -1.43 5.85 -14.01
C ALA A 223 0.09 5.74 -14.25
N GLN A 224 0.67 6.62 -15.07
CA GLN A 224 2.11 6.69 -15.33
C GLN A 224 2.89 6.99 -14.04
N TYR A 225 2.45 7.97 -13.26
CA TYR A 225 3.02 8.27 -11.94
C TYR A 225 2.91 7.08 -10.99
N LYS A 226 1.78 6.36 -11.02
CA LYS A 226 1.54 5.18 -10.19
C LYS A 226 2.39 3.98 -10.56
N LEU A 227 2.73 3.78 -11.84
CA LEU A 227 3.70 2.76 -12.24
C LEU A 227 5.09 3.02 -11.65
N GLY A 228 5.55 4.27 -11.68
CA GLY A 228 6.79 4.68 -11.02
C GLY A 228 6.77 4.36 -9.52
N LEU A 229 5.68 4.70 -8.82
CA LEU A 229 5.48 4.35 -7.41
C LEU A 229 5.42 2.84 -7.16
N CYS A 230 4.79 2.05 -8.04
CA CYS A 230 4.74 0.59 -7.90
C CYS A 230 6.14 -0.04 -8.04
N TYR A 231 6.92 0.37 -9.05
CA TYR A 231 8.27 -0.16 -9.24
C TYR A 231 9.22 0.29 -8.13
N TYR A 232 9.07 1.51 -7.62
CA TYR A 232 9.78 1.98 -6.44
C TYR A 232 9.52 1.08 -5.22
N ARG A 233 8.25 0.74 -4.96
CA ARG A 233 7.85 -0.19 -3.89
C ARG A 233 8.31 -1.63 -4.09
N LEU A 234 8.48 -2.05 -5.35
CA LEU A 234 9.05 -3.35 -5.71
C LEU A 234 10.59 -3.39 -5.64
N ASN A 235 11.23 -2.31 -5.19
CA ASN A 235 12.68 -2.11 -5.17
C ASN A 235 13.33 -2.17 -6.56
N ASP A 236 12.55 -1.98 -7.63
CA ASP A 236 13.01 -1.94 -9.02
C ASP A 236 13.30 -0.49 -9.42
N MET A 237 14.38 0.03 -8.87
CA MET A 237 14.77 1.44 -9.01
C MET A 237 15.01 1.85 -10.46
N LYS A 238 15.42 0.89 -11.31
CA LYS A 238 15.59 1.12 -12.75
C LYS A 238 14.24 1.41 -13.41
N ARG A 239 13.25 0.52 -13.26
CA ARG A 239 11.93 0.76 -13.87
C ARG A 239 11.20 1.93 -13.23
N ALA A 240 11.34 2.14 -11.92
CA ALA A 240 10.80 3.33 -11.25
C ALA A 240 11.28 4.62 -11.93
N LYS A 241 12.58 4.72 -12.21
CA LYS A 241 13.20 5.85 -12.92
C LYS A 241 12.70 5.99 -14.36
N GLU A 242 12.56 4.89 -15.09
CA GLU A 242 12.02 4.88 -16.46
C GLU A 242 10.56 5.41 -16.50
N GLU A 243 9.69 4.94 -15.60
CA GLU A 243 8.28 5.38 -15.55
C GLU A 243 8.12 6.83 -15.07
N PHE A 244 8.93 7.28 -14.10
CA PHE A 244 8.91 8.67 -13.64
C PHE A 244 9.46 9.63 -14.71
N GLN A 245 10.50 9.25 -15.46
CA GLN A 245 10.99 10.07 -16.58
C GLN A 245 9.95 10.13 -17.71
N SER A 246 9.29 9.01 -18.03
CA SER A 246 8.18 8.96 -18.98
C SER A 246 7.02 9.90 -18.58
N LEU A 247 6.74 10.07 -17.28
CA LEU A 247 5.78 11.05 -16.81
C LEU A 247 6.19 12.48 -17.17
N VAL A 248 7.43 12.85 -16.85
CA VAL A 248 7.99 14.20 -17.07
C VAL A 248 8.06 14.54 -18.56
N ASP A 249 8.42 13.57 -19.39
CA ASP A 249 8.63 13.78 -20.84
C ASP A 249 7.31 13.86 -21.63
N ASN A 250 6.29 13.08 -21.25
CA ASN A 250 5.09 12.87 -22.06
C ASN A 250 3.83 13.60 -21.56
N TYR A 251 3.79 14.01 -20.28
CA TYR A 251 2.60 14.60 -19.65
C TYR A 251 2.84 16.04 -19.18
N LYS A 252 1.77 16.73 -18.77
CA LYS A 252 1.77 18.18 -18.49
C LYS A 252 1.13 18.55 -17.15
N ASN A 253 0.96 17.59 -16.26
CA ASN A 253 0.37 17.79 -14.94
C ASN A 253 1.48 18.24 -13.96
N PRO A 254 1.55 19.54 -13.59
CA PRO A 254 2.69 20.07 -12.83
C PRO A 254 2.83 19.41 -11.46
N ASP A 255 1.72 19.11 -10.79
CA ASP A 255 1.73 18.52 -9.45
C ASP A 255 2.29 17.08 -9.47
N LEU A 256 2.00 16.32 -10.52
CA LEU A 256 2.56 14.96 -10.70
C LEU A 256 4.01 15.00 -11.20
N ILE A 257 4.37 15.97 -12.06
CA ILE A 257 5.73 16.19 -12.54
C ILE A 257 6.67 16.49 -11.36
N SER A 258 6.36 17.48 -10.53
CA SER A 258 7.20 17.83 -9.38
C SER A 258 7.33 16.67 -8.38
N LYS A 259 6.26 15.88 -8.19
CA LYS A 259 6.33 14.66 -7.38
C LYS A 259 7.25 13.61 -7.98
N ALA A 260 7.23 13.40 -9.30
CA ALA A 260 8.13 12.46 -9.96
C ALA A 260 9.59 12.93 -9.94
N GLU A 261 9.86 14.22 -10.14
CA GLU A 261 11.20 14.82 -10.01
C GLU A 261 11.80 14.56 -8.62
N GLU A 262 11.00 14.64 -7.55
CA GLU A 262 11.42 14.29 -6.19
C GLU A 262 11.79 12.81 -6.00
N TYR A 263 11.21 11.88 -6.76
CA TYR A 263 11.64 10.48 -6.76
C TYR A 263 12.88 10.29 -7.64
N LEU A 264 12.94 10.91 -8.82
CA LEU A 264 14.09 10.87 -9.71
C LEU A 264 15.38 11.38 -9.04
N ALA A 265 15.28 12.37 -8.14
CA ALA A 265 16.40 12.86 -7.35
C ALA A 265 16.93 11.86 -6.30
N LYS A 266 16.17 10.80 -5.99
CA LYS A 266 16.50 9.75 -5.00
C LYS A 266 16.95 8.43 -5.66
N LEU A 267 16.93 8.36 -7.01
CA LEU A 267 17.10 7.14 -7.83
C LEU A 267 18.35 7.19 -8.73
#